data_AF-A0A133UYP2-F1
#
_entry.id   AF-A0A133UYP2-F1
#
_cell.length_a   1.000
_cell.length_b   1.000
_cell.length_c   1.000
_cell.angle_alpha   90.00
_cell.angle_beta   90.00
_cell.angle_gamma   90.00
#
_symmetry.space_group_name_H-M   'P 1'
#
loop_
_entity.id
_entity.type
_entity.pdbx_description
1 polymer ?
#
loop_
_entity_poly.entity_id
_entity_poly.type
_entity_poly.pdbx_seq_one_letter_code
_entity_poly.pdbx_strand_id
1 'polypeptide(L)'
;MPATKNGRVREEAEKDCPRIEEFKYGVNRKNPVTFNLAVVEDDEGIVRTFATNHNVEKEELERLFGMYSLRWGIETSYRVKHMFRAKTRTKYYEPRIFLFLFSVCLYNLWVLVNYQTQFSQLGSTDIKN
;
A
#
# COMPACT_ATOMS: atom_id res chain seq x y z
N MET A 1 -0.53 -1.08 9.42
CA MET A 1 0.22 0.20 9.40
C MET A 1 1.12 0.29 10.62
N PRO A 2 2.34 0.86 10.55
CA PRO A 2 3.37 0.62 11.57
C PRO A 2 3.49 1.68 12.69
N ALA A 3 2.58 2.64 12.83
CA ALA A 3 2.73 3.71 13.83
C ALA A 3 2.17 3.38 15.23
N THR A 4 1.46 2.25 15.39
CA THR A 4 0.77 1.88 16.64
C THR A 4 1.70 1.51 17.80
N LYS A 5 2.99 1.24 17.54
CA LYS A 5 3.96 0.88 18.60
C LYS A 5 4.46 2.08 19.40
N ASN A 6 4.26 3.30 18.92
CA ASN A 6 4.71 4.50 19.61
C ASN A 6 3.61 5.00 20.57
N GLY A 7 3.90 5.03 21.88
CA GLY A 7 2.94 5.46 22.90
C GLY A 7 2.36 6.85 22.64
N ARG A 8 3.18 7.81 22.18
CA ARG A 8 2.71 9.17 21.83
C ARG A 8 1.73 9.17 20.66
N VAL A 9 1.95 8.31 19.66
CA VAL A 9 1.04 8.21 18.51
C VAL A 9 -0.27 7.52 18.92
N ARG A 10 -0.22 6.58 19.85
CA ARG A 10 -1.41 5.93 20.39
C ARG A 10 -2.28 6.92 21.16
N GLU A 11 -1.67 7.75 21.99
CA GLU A 11 -2.36 8.82 22.70
C GLU A 11 -3.03 9.81 21.73
N GLU A 12 -2.37 10.17 20.62
CA GLU A 12 -2.99 11.02 19.60
C GLU A 12 -4.17 10.35 18.88
N ALA A 13 -4.16 9.02 18.77
CA ALA A 13 -5.22 8.22 18.15
C ALA A 13 -6.45 8.00 19.06
N GLU A 14 -6.30 8.16 20.38
CA GLU A 14 -7.40 8.05 21.36
C GLU A 14 -8.22 9.34 21.48
N LYS A 15 -7.79 10.42 20.80
CA LYS A 15 -8.44 11.74 20.80
C LYS A 15 -9.48 11.87 19.67
N ASP A 16 -9.94 13.10 19.42
CA ASP A 16 -10.88 13.47 18.36
C ASP A 16 -10.42 13.07 16.95
N CYS A 17 -11.34 12.54 16.14
CA CYS A 17 -11.13 12.05 14.78
C CYS A 17 -12.28 12.56 13.88
N PRO A 18 -12.02 13.06 12.65
CA PRO A 18 -10.72 13.18 11.97
C PRO A 18 -9.91 14.42 12.39
N ARG A 19 -8.57 14.27 12.42
CA ARG A 19 -7.65 15.34 12.84
C ARG A 19 -6.28 15.25 12.16
N ILE A 20 -5.64 16.40 12.03
CA ILE A 20 -4.25 16.53 11.62
C ILE A 20 -3.53 17.30 12.72
N GLU A 21 -2.40 16.76 13.17
CA GLU A 21 -1.57 17.38 14.20
C GLU A 21 -0.13 17.52 13.75
N GLU A 22 0.51 18.63 14.12
CA GLU A 22 1.95 18.76 13.92
C GLU A 22 2.68 17.88 14.95
N PHE A 23 3.22 16.76 14.47
CA PHE A 23 3.88 15.77 15.31
C PHE A 23 5.40 15.90 15.27
N LYS A 24 6.00 16.16 16.43
CA LYS A 24 7.46 16.21 16.60
C LYS A 24 8.03 14.85 16.97
N TYR A 25 8.80 14.26 16.07
CA TYR A 25 9.49 12.98 16.24
C TYR A 25 10.97 13.17 16.60
N GLY A 26 11.50 12.22 17.37
CA GLY A 26 12.91 12.24 17.77
C GLY A 26 13.24 13.38 18.74
N VAL A 27 12.33 13.73 19.65
CA VAL A 27 12.51 14.82 20.63
C VAL A 27 13.80 14.72 21.46
N ASN A 28 14.30 13.51 21.70
CA ASN A 28 15.55 13.26 22.43
C ASN A 28 16.79 13.22 21.52
N ARG A 29 16.65 13.41 20.21
CA ARG A 29 17.75 13.41 19.24
C ARG A 29 18.25 14.83 19.01
N LYS A 30 19.51 14.95 18.57
CA LYS A 30 20.14 16.24 18.24
C LYS A 30 19.34 17.07 17.22
N ASN A 31 18.73 16.39 16.24
CA ASN A 31 17.91 17.01 15.20
C ASN A 31 16.52 16.37 15.20
N PRO A 32 15.53 16.93 15.93
CA PRO A 32 14.15 16.49 15.87
C PRO A 32 13.51 16.86 14.52
N VAL A 33 12.51 16.09 14.10
CA VAL A 33 11.79 16.29 12.83
C VAL A 33 10.32 16.50 13.13
N THR A 34 9.69 17.50 12.50
CA THR A 34 8.24 17.73 12.55
C THR A 34 7.60 17.25 11.25
N PHE A 35 6.39 16.71 11.36
CA PHE A 35 5.55 16.29 10.23
C PHE A 35 4.08 16.29 10.63
N ASN A 36 3.18 16.24 9.65
CA ASN A 36 1.74 16.18 9.92
C ASN A 36 1.34 14.73 10.22
N LEU A 37 0.81 14.48 11.41
CA LEU A 37 0.21 13.21 11.79
C LEU A 37 -1.29 13.28 11.51
N ALA A 38 -1.73 12.52 10.52
CA ALA A 38 -3.13 12.35 10.20
C ALA A 38 -3.73 11.23 11.06
N VAL A 39 -4.90 11.50 11.64
CA VAL A 39 -5.73 10.57 12.41
C VAL A 39 -7.07 10.47 11.71
N VAL A 40 -7.40 9.28 11.20
CA VAL A 40 -8.58 9.02 10.36
C VAL A 40 -9.21 7.70 10.78
N GLU A 41 -10.52 7.58 10.62
CA GLU A 41 -11.24 6.32 10.79
C GLU A 41 -11.29 5.60 9.44
N ASP A 42 -11.01 4.30 9.42
CA ASP A 42 -11.18 3.49 8.20
C ASP A 42 -12.63 3.02 8.03
N ASP A 43 -12.94 2.42 6.87
CA ASP A 43 -14.27 1.90 6.55
C ASP A 43 -14.77 0.81 7.54
N GLU A 44 -13.87 0.25 8.36
CA GLU A 44 -14.17 -0.75 9.40
C GLU A 44 -14.41 -0.12 10.79
N GLY A 45 -14.37 1.22 10.88
CA GLY A 45 -14.52 1.96 12.14
C GLY A 45 -13.25 1.96 13.01
N ILE A 46 -12.10 1.60 12.44
CA ILE A 46 -10.84 1.51 13.17
C ILE A 46 -10.07 2.81 12.97
N VAL A 47 -9.71 3.48 14.06
CA VAL A 47 -8.84 4.66 14.01
C VAL A 47 -7.44 4.26 13.54
N ARG A 48 -7.00 4.87 12.44
CA ARG A 48 -5.68 4.71 11.82
C ARG A 48 -4.92 6.03 11.88
N THR A 49 -3.62 5.90 12.02
CA THR A 49 -2.71 7.05 11.98
C THR A 49 -1.62 6.86 10.94
N PHE A 50 -1.31 7.94 10.22
CA PHE A 50 -0.25 7.97 9.23
C PHE A 50 0.43 9.33 9.18
N ALA A 51 1.70 9.35 8.77
CA ALA A 51 2.49 10.56 8.62
C ALA A 51 2.36 11.09 7.19
N THR A 52 2.17 12.41 7.05
CA THR A 52 2.11 13.10 5.76
C THR A 52 2.87 14.43 5.83
N ASN A 53 3.40 14.85 4.68
CA ASN A 53 3.93 16.21 4.46
C ASN A 53 2.95 17.07 3.66
N HIS A 54 1.81 16.51 3.24
CA HIS A 54 0.76 17.25 2.56
C HIS A 54 0.02 18.14 3.56
N ASN A 55 -0.28 19.36 3.11
CA ASN A 55 -1.25 20.22 3.77
C ASN A 55 -2.63 19.85 3.22
N VAL A 56 -3.39 19.09 3.99
CA VAL A 56 -4.73 18.61 3.63
C VAL A 56 -5.71 19.07 4.69
N GLU A 57 -6.95 19.32 4.30
CA GLU A 57 -8.03 19.61 5.26
C GLU A 57 -8.61 18.29 5.82
N LYS A 58 -9.38 18.40 6.91
CA LYS A 58 -9.96 17.23 7.58
C LYS A 58 -10.87 16.42 6.66
N GLU A 59 -11.60 17.09 5.78
CA GLU A 59 -12.56 16.50 4.85
C GLU A 59 -11.87 15.67 3.75
N GLU A 60 -10.59 15.94 3.46
CA GLU A 60 -9.81 15.22 2.44
C GLU A 60 -9.01 14.05 3.03
N LEU A 61 -9.02 13.89 4.36
CA LEU A 61 -8.17 12.94 5.07
C LEU A 61 -8.52 11.49 4.74
N GLU A 62 -9.82 11.18 4.64
CA GLU A 62 -10.33 9.87 4.23
C GLU A 62 -9.89 9.53 2.80
N ARG A 63 -9.98 10.51 1.88
CA ARG A 63 -9.54 10.32 0.49
C ARG A 63 -8.03 10.07 0.44
N LEU A 64 -7.25 10.84 1.20
CA LEU A 64 -5.80 10.67 1.28
C LEU A 64 -5.44 9.29 1.87
N PHE A 65 -6.17 8.85 2.88
CA PHE A 65 -6.01 7.52 3.47
C PHE A 65 -6.32 6.41 2.46
N GLY A 66 -7.42 6.51 1.73
CA GLY A 66 -7.78 5.59 0.66
C GLY A 66 -6.69 5.50 -0.41
N MET A 67 -6.16 6.64 -0.85
CA MET A 67 -5.02 6.68 -1.78
C MET A 67 -3.76 6.02 -1.18
N TYR A 68 -3.46 6.27 0.08
CA TYR A 68 -2.31 5.68 0.76
C TYR A 68 -2.45 4.16 0.91
N SER A 69 -3.67 3.65 1.09
CA SER A 69 -3.96 2.21 1.17
C SER A 69 -3.59 1.47 -0.13
N LEU A 70 -3.65 2.14 -1.29
CA LEU A 70 -3.19 1.57 -2.58
C LEU A 70 -1.71 1.19 -2.59
N ARG A 71 -0.88 1.79 -1.71
CA ARG A 71 0.53 1.42 -1.52
C ARG A 71 0.69 -0.07 -1.21
N TRP A 72 -0.23 -0.65 -0.44
CA TRP A 72 -0.18 -2.08 -0.09
C TRP A 72 -0.33 -2.98 -1.32
N GLY A 73 -1.05 -2.50 -2.35
CA GLY A 73 -1.15 -3.17 -3.64
C GLY A 73 0.21 -3.43 -4.30
N ILE A 74 1.20 -2.56 -4.09
CA ILE A 74 2.56 -2.75 -4.60
C ILE A 74 3.23 -3.94 -3.91
N GLU A 75 3.19 -4.01 -2.58
CA GLU A 75 3.77 -5.10 -1.80
C GLU A 75 3.16 -6.46 -2.19
N THR A 76 1.83 -6.50 -2.31
CA THR A 76 1.11 -7.70 -2.74
C THR A 76 1.48 -8.09 -4.17
N SER A 77 1.56 -7.11 -5.09
CA SER A 77 1.98 -7.35 -6.47
C SER A 77 3.38 -7.94 -6.57
N TYR A 78 4.35 -7.44 -5.79
CA TYR A 78 5.70 -8.01 -5.75
C TYR A 78 5.69 -9.44 -5.21
N ARG A 79 4.91 -9.73 -4.16
CA ARG A 79 4.80 -11.07 -3.57
C ARG A 79 4.32 -12.11 -4.59
N VAL A 80 3.34 -11.77 -5.42
CA VAL A 80 2.83 -12.67 -6.46
C VAL A 80 3.85 -12.84 -7.60
N LYS A 81 4.47 -11.74 -8.06
CA LYS A 81 5.51 -11.81 -9.11
C LYS A 81 6.72 -12.64 -8.67
N HIS A 82 7.06 -12.63 -7.39
CA HIS A 82 8.12 -13.49 -6.83
C HIS A 82 7.83 -14.99 -6.99
N MET A 83 6.56 -15.40 -7.11
CA MET A 83 6.21 -16.81 -7.37
C MET A 83 6.61 -17.25 -8.80
N PHE A 84 6.63 -16.32 -9.75
CA PHE A 84 7.05 -16.57 -11.14
C PHE A 84 8.56 -16.42 -11.35
N ARG A 85 9.28 -15.85 -10.37
CA ARG A 85 10.71 -15.58 -10.50
C ARG A 85 11.51 -16.85 -10.22
N ALA A 86 12.28 -17.31 -11.22
CA ALA A 86 13.20 -18.42 -11.03
C ALA A 86 14.28 -18.09 -9.97
N LYS A 87 14.56 -19.04 -9.08
CA LYS A 87 15.62 -18.91 -8.08
C LYS A 87 16.98 -19.04 -8.76
N THR A 88 17.88 -18.12 -8.48
CA THR A 88 19.26 -18.14 -8.99
C THR A 88 20.27 -17.97 -7.86
N ARG A 89 21.43 -18.62 -7.98
CA ARG A 89 22.57 -18.48 -7.05
C ARG A 89 23.72 -17.66 -7.66
N THR A 90 23.54 -17.13 -8.86
CA THR A 90 24.57 -16.35 -9.58
C THR A 90 24.94 -15.07 -8.83
N LYS A 91 26.22 -14.70 -8.87
CA LYS A 91 26.74 -13.44 -8.31
C LYS A 91 26.57 -12.27 -9.26
N TYR A 92 26.45 -12.54 -10.55
CA TYR A 92 26.25 -11.55 -11.62
C TYR A 92 24.86 -10.90 -11.52
N TYR A 93 24.78 -9.61 -11.77
CA TYR A 93 23.54 -8.84 -11.61
C TYR A 93 22.63 -8.93 -12.84
N GLU A 94 23.22 -9.11 -14.02
CA GLU A 94 22.60 -9.22 -15.34
C GLU A 94 21.53 -10.32 -15.37
N PRO A 95 21.83 -11.58 -15.03
CA PRO A 95 20.80 -12.63 -14.95
C PRO A 95 19.74 -12.36 -13.87
N ARG A 96 20.07 -11.64 -12.78
CA ARG A 96 19.08 -11.32 -11.72
C ARG A 96 18.05 -10.31 -12.21
N ILE A 97 18.48 -9.33 -13.00
CA ILE A 97 17.60 -8.34 -13.65
C ILE A 97 16.77 -9.02 -14.72
N PHE A 98 17.38 -9.84 -15.59
CA PHE A 98 16.65 -10.59 -16.61
C PHE A 98 15.53 -11.44 -16.00
N LEU A 99 15.83 -12.27 -14.99
CA LEU A 99 14.84 -13.13 -14.34
C LEU A 99 13.75 -12.32 -13.62
N PHE A 100 14.07 -11.14 -13.11
CA PHE A 100 13.08 -10.24 -12.54
C PHE A 100 12.13 -9.70 -13.62
N LEU A 101 12.66 -9.11 -14.69
CA LEU A 101 11.84 -8.59 -15.80
C LEU A 101 11.00 -9.71 -16.44
N PHE A 102 11.60 -10.88 -16.64
CA PHE A 102 10.90 -12.05 -17.18
C PHE A 102 9.74 -12.48 -16.28
N SER A 103 9.91 -12.48 -14.95
CA SER A 103 8.81 -12.77 -14.01
C SER A 103 7.67 -11.73 -14.08
N VAL A 104 7.99 -10.47 -14.38
CA VAL A 104 6.98 -9.42 -14.60
C VAL A 104 6.19 -9.71 -15.88
N CYS A 105 6.86 -10.09 -16.97
CA CYS A 105 6.22 -10.47 -18.23
C CYS A 105 5.29 -11.69 -18.05
N LEU A 106 5.75 -12.74 -17.37
CA LEU A 106 4.94 -13.94 -17.10
C LEU A 106 3.70 -13.62 -16.28
N TYR A 107 3.83 -12.78 -15.24
CA TYR A 107 2.68 -12.32 -14.48
C TYR A 107 1.68 -11.56 -15.34
N ASN A 108 2.15 -10.61 -16.16
CA ASN A 108 1.27 -9.82 -17.02
C ASN A 108 0.55 -10.71 -18.06
N LEU A 109 1.24 -11.70 -18.61
CA LEU A 109 0.65 -12.69 -19.51
C LEU A 109 -0.45 -13.50 -18.79
N TRP A 110 -0.20 -13.97 -17.56
CA TRP A 110 -1.19 -14.68 -16.76
C TRP A 110 -2.44 -13.84 -16.48
N VAL A 111 -2.28 -12.55 -16.16
CA VAL A 111 -3.41 -11.62 -15.98
C VAL A 111 -4.23 -11.50 -17.27
N LEU A 112 -3.58 -11.35 -18.43
CA LEU A 112 -4.28 -11.25 -19.72
C LEU A 112 -5.06 -12.53 -20.05
N VAL A 113 -4.48 -13.70 -19.83
CA VAL A 113 -5.15 -14.99 -20.05
C VAL A 113 -6.37 -15.15 -19.12
N ASN A 114 -6.24 -14.79 -17.84
CA ASN A 114 -7.35 -14.81 -16.90
C ASN A 114 -8.47 -13.83 -17.30
N TYR A 115 -8.09 -12.65 -17.76
CA TYR A 115 -9.05 -11.65 -18.23
C TYR A 115 -9.84 -12.18 -19.44
N GLN A 116 -9.15 -12.76 -20.42
CA GLN A 116 -9.79 -13.36 -21.60
C GLN A 116 -10.72 -14.52 -21.23
N THR A 117 -10.28 -15.39 -20.30
CA THR A 117 -11.08 -16.54 -19.85
C THR A 117 -12.36 -16.09 -19.16
N GLN A 118 -12.29 -15.07 -18.30
CA GLN A 118 -13.47 -14.50 -17.64
C GLN A 118 -14.42 -13.83 -18.63
N PHE A 119 -13.88 -13.09 -19.61
CA PHE A 119 -14.68 -12.47 -20.66
C PHE A 119 -15.44 -13.49 -21.51
N SER A 120 -14.78 -14.59 -21.89
CA SER A 120 -15.41 -15.69 -22.65
C SER A 120 -16.52 -16.41 -21.85
N GLN A 121 -16.38 -16.53 -20.53
CA GLN A 121 -17.43 -17.10 -19.67
C GLN A 121 -18.65 -16.18 -19.61
N LEU A 122 -18.45 -14.87 -19.46
CA LEU A 122 -19.53 -13.90 -19.37
C LEU A 122 -20.39 -13.89 -20.65
N GLY A 123 -19.75 -13.85 -21.83
CA GLY A 123 -20.44 -13.94 -23.12
C GLY A 123 -21.14 -15.27 -23.40
N SER A 124 -20.80 -16.34 -22.67
CA SER A 124 -21.49 -17.64 -22.78
C SER A 124 -22.75 -17.72 -21.90
N THR A 125 -22.85 -16.89 -20.87
CA THR A 125 -24.02 -16.77 -19.98
C THR A 125 -25.14 -15.94 -20.60
N ASP A 126 -24.80 -14.89 -21.38
CA ASP A 126 -25.79 -14.04 -22.07
C ASP A 126 -26.47 -14.72 -23.27
N ILE A 127 -25.94 -15.85 -23.76
CA ILE A 127 -26.55 -16.63 -24.86
C ILE A 127 -27.52 -17.71 -24.34
N LYS A 128 -27.55 -17.94 -23.02
CA LYS A 128 -28.38 -18.99 -22.38
C LYS A 128 -29.62 -18.46 -21.63
N ASN A 129 -29.89 -17.16 -21.69
CA ASN A 129 -31.12 -16.55 -21.17
C ASN A 129 -31.99 -16.03 -22.32
#